data_AF-A0A955SZZ1-F1
#
_entry.id   AF-A0A955SZZ1-F1
#
_cell.length_a   1.000
_cell.length_b   1.000
_cell.length_c   1.000
_cell.angle_alpha   90.00
_cell.angle_beta   90.00
_cell.angle_gamma   90.00
#
_symmetry.space_group_name_H-M   'P 1'
#
loop_
_entity.id
_entity.type
_entity.pdbx_description
1 polymer ?
#
loop_
_entity_poly.entity_id
_entity_poly.type
_entity_poly.pdbx_seq_one_letter_code
_entity_poly.pdbx_strand_id
1 'polypeptide(L)'
;MSPRRLFQLGIINLLTLLAVTQCHAQSPKIVRDHGIVDWQQQLLEMATDKRLMCVAAHPDDEDSETLAYYNRGYGVRTSIMLGNWGEGGQNEVGSELYEELGVIRSKETLEAAGLLGTKVYCLNQVDFGFSKSLEETWEFWDKAEAMERAVRVLRTERPHVIITNHRVGEGHGNHQAMAQLIEEAIPLAASPEAYFDQIEEGLVPWQVERLFQ
;
A
#
# COMPACT_ATOMS: atom_id res chain seq x y z
N MET A 1 -62.68 6.83 5.29
CA MET A 1 -61.70 7.67 6.03
C MET A 1 -61.86 9.11 5.59
N SER A 2 -61.86 10.08 6.52
CA SER A 2 -62.09 11.49 6.14
C SER A 2 -60.87 12.09 5.42
N PRO A 3 -61.06 13.02 4.46
CA PRO A 3 -59.96 13.61 3.70
C PRO A 3 -58.92 14.32 4.58
N ARG A 4 -59.30 14.76 5.78
CA ARG A 4 -58.39 15.32 6.79
C ARG A 4 -57.40 14.29 7.37
N ARG A 5 -57.79 13.01 7.49
CA ARG A 5 -56.88 11.95 7.97
C ARG A 5 -55.86 11.54 6.90
N LEU A 6 -56.24 11.55 5.62
CA LEU A 6 -55.33 11.28 4.50
C LEU A 6 -54.26 12.38 4.35
N PHE A 7 -54.63 13.65 4.57
CA PHE A 7 -53.69 14.77 4.54
C PHE A 7 -52.70 14.75 5.71
N GLN A 8 -53.16 14.39 6.93
CA GLN A 8 -52.28 14.25 8.09
C GLN A 8 -51.32 13.06 7.97
N LEU A 9 -51.75 11.92 7.41
CA LEU A 9 -50.85 10.80 7.13
C LEU A 9 -49.84 11.11 6.00
N GLY A 10 -50.21 11.94 5.02
CA GLY A 10 -49.30 12.38 3.95
C GLY A 10 -48.18 13.30 4.47
N ILE A 11 -48.51 14.22 5.39
CA ILE A 11 -47.52 15.14 5.98
C ILE A 11 -46.57 14.41 6.94
N ILE A 12 -47.06 13.43 7.70
CA ILE A 12 -46.21 12.61 8.59
C ILE A 12 -45.23 11.75 7.76
N ASN A 13 -45.66 11.18 6.64
CA ASN A 13 -44.78 10.42 5.74
C ASN A 13 -43.76 11.29 4.98
N LEU A 14 -44.11 12.55 4.67
CA LEU A 14 -43.16 13.49 4.04
C LEU A 14 -42.10 13.99 5.04
N LEU A 15 -42.46 14.15 6.32
CA LEU A 15 -41.53 14.52 7.38
C LEU A 15 -40.59 13.37 7.80
N THR A 16 -41.02 12.11 7.73
CA THR A 16 -40.12 10.96 7.92
C THR A 16 -39.18 10.74 6.72
N LEU A 17 -39.57 11.11 5.49
CA LEU A 17 -38.68 11.03 4.33
C LEU A 17 -37.56 12.09 4.36
N LEU A 18 -37.82 13.27 4.93
CA LEU A 18 -36.82 14.34 5.10
C LEU A 18 -35.92 14.16 6.33
N ALA A 19 -36.25 13.22 7.22
CA ALA A 19 -35.44 12.86 8.39
C ALA A 19 -34.45 11.72 8.12
N VAL A 20 -34.29 11.29 6.85
CA VAL A 20 -33.06 10.61 6.43
C VAL A 20 -31.98 11.69 6.32
N THR A 21 -31.57 12.21 7.48
CA THR A 21 -30.31 12.91 7.63
C THR A 21 -29.27 12.01 6.97
N GLN A 22 -28.62 12.52 5.93
CA GLN A 22 -27.33 12.01 5.46
C GLN A 22 -26.41 11.98 6.68
N CYS A 23 -26.41 10.86 7.38
CA CYS A 23 -25.35 10.52 8.29
C CYS A 23 -24.17 10.21 7.37
N HIS A 24 -23.46 11.24 6.96
CA HIS A 24 -22.07 11.06 6.58
C HIS A 24 -21.40 10.55 7.85
N ALA A 25 -21.26 9.23 7.93
CA ALA A 25 -20.32 8.61 8.84
C ALA A 25 -18.95 9.17 8.46
N GLN A 26 -18.56 10.28 9.08
CA GLN A 26 -17.18 10.69 9.07
C GLN A 26 -16.47 9.60 9.84
N SER A 27 -15.64 8.81 9.14
CA SER A 27 -14.64 7.98 9.80
C SER A 27 -13.97 8.86 10.85
N PRO A 28 -13.91 8.44 12.12
CA PRO A 28 -13.30 9.26 13.15
C PRO A 28 -11.93 9.65 12.64
N LYS A 29 -11.65 10.96 12.58
CA LYS A 29 -10.30 11.42 12.30
C LYS A 29 -9.44 10.82 13.41
N ILE A 30 -8.60 9.85 13.06
CA ILE A 30 -7.60 9.34 13.98
C ILE A 30 -6.59 10.47 14.12
N VAL A 31 -6.83 11.34 15.09
CA VAL A 31 -5.89 12.40 15.43
C VAL A 31 -4.67 11.68 15.98
N ARG A 32 -3.53 11.81 15.29
CA ARG A 32 -2.25 11.40 15.86
C ARG A 32 -2.07 12.16 17.17
N ASP A 33 -2.12 11.44 18.27
CA ASP A 33 -1.79 12.01 19.57
C ASP A 33 -0.32 12.45 19.51
N HIS A 34 -0.05 13.72 19.77
CA HIS A 34 1.33 14.24 19.92
C HIS A 34 1.75 14.30 21.40
N GLY A 35 1.05 13.54 22.24
CA GLY A 35 1.32 13.34 23.65
C GLY A 35 2.47 12.37 23.91
N ILE A 36 2.61 11.97 25.17
CA ILE A 36 3.78 11.23 25.67
C ILE A 36 4.05 9.91 24.91
N VAL A 37 3.01 9.27 24.39
CA VAL A 37 3.11 8.02 23.64
C VAL A 37 3.84 8.24 22.31
N ASP A 38 3.53 9.31 21.59
CA ASP A 38 4.18 9.65 20.31
C ASP A 38 5.64 10.08 20.51
N TRP A 39 5.93 10.83 21.57
CA TRP A 39 7.32 11.13 21.94
C TRP A 39 8.11 9.87 22.28
N GLN A 40 7.52 8.94 23.03
CA GLN A 40 8.17 7.67 23.33
C GLN A 40 8.42 6.85 22.06
N GLN A 41 7.46 6.82 21.14
CA GLN A 41 7.60 6.13 19.86
C GLN A 41 8.72 6.76 19.02
N GLN A 42 8.78 8.09 18.91
CA GLN A 42 9.85 8.79 18.19
C GLN A 42 11.23 8.51 18.80
N LEU A 43 11.36 8.49 20.13
CA LEU A 43 12.61 8.13 20.80
C LEU A 43 13.02 6.69 20.51
N LEU A 44 12.06 5.76 20.45
CA LEU A 44 12.32 4.36 20.10
C LEU A 44 12.81 4.24 18.65
N GLU A 45 12.19 4.96 17.71
CA GLU A 45 12.61 5.00 16.30
C GLU A 45 13.97 5.68 16.07
N MET A 46 14.36 6.60 16.95
CA MET A 46 15.69 7.22 16.94
C MET A 46 16.78 6.32 17.54
N ALA A 47 16.41 5.35 18.38
CA ALA A 47 17.34 4.45 19.06
C ALA A 47 17.90 3.35 18.13
N THR A 48 17.35 3.21 16.92
CA THR A 48 17.74 2.20 15.94
C THR A 48 17.84 2.79 14.54
N ASP A 49 18.72 2.22 13.72
CA ASP A 49 18.83 2.55 12.31
C ASP A 49 18.20 1.48 11.40
N LYS A 50 17.65 0.40 12.01
CA LYS A 50 17.12 -0.76 11.29
C LYS A 50 15.92 -0.38 10.43
N ARG A 51 15.86 -1.02 9.26
CA ARG A 51 14.90 -0.74 8.18
C ARG A 51 14.38 -2.05 7.63
N LEU A 52 13.06 -2.20 7.64
CA LEU A 52 12.34 -3.36 7.14
C LEU A 52 11.42 -2.91 6.00
N MET A 53 11.44 -3.63 4.89
CA MET A 53 10.52 -3.41 3.79
C MET A 53 9.66 -4.65 3.56
N CYS A 54 8.36 -4.48 3.43
CA CYS A 54 7.46 -5.51 2.92
C CYS A 54 7.20 -5.28 1.43
N VAL A 55 7.37 -6.31 0.62
CA VAL A 55 7.05 -6.26 -0.82
C VAL A 55 5.71 -6.97 -1.03
N ALA A 56 4.78 -6.26 -1.64
CA ALA A 56 3.41 -6.67 -1.90
C ALA A 56 3.00 -6.31 -3.34
N ALA A 57 2.06 -7.03 -3.95
CA ALA A 57 1.54 -6.66 -5.27
C ALA A 57 0.47 -5.57 -5.17
N HIS A 58 -0.53 -5.79 -4.31
CA HIS A 58 -1.69 -4.93 -4.12
C HIS A 58 -1.76 -4.41 -2.68
N PRO A 59 -2.50 -3.31 -2.44
CA PRO A 59 -2.81 -2.90 -1.08
C PRO A 59 -3.71 -3.91 -0.38
N ASP A 60 -3.30 -4.50 0.76
CA ASP A 60 -3.90 -5.65 1.48
C ASP A 60 -3.03 -6.92 1.48
N ASP A 61 -2.07 -7.03 0.56
CA ASP A 61 -1.13 -8.16 0.52
C ASP A 61 -0.01 -8.05 1.57
N GLU A 62 0.24 -6.85 2.11
CA GLU A 62 1.33 -6.62 3.03
C GLU A 62 1.13 -7.30 4.39
N ASP A 63 2.22 -7.76 5.01
CA ASP A 63 2.19 -8.25 6.39
C ASP A 63 2.14 -7.08 7.38
N SER A 64 0.95 -6.50 7.51
CA SER A 64 0.65 -5.37 8.39
C SER A 64 0.96 -5.66 9.87
N GLU A 65 0.81 -6.90 10.32
CA GLU A 65 1.11 -7.30 11.70
C GLU A 65 2.62 -7.27 11.98
N THR A 66 3.42 -7.85 11.09
CA THR A 66 4.88 -7.82 11.20
C THR A 66 5.42 -6.39 11.12
N LEU A 67 4.87 -5.57 10.22
CA LEU A 67 5.24 -4.15 10.12
C LEU A 67 4.90 -3.39 11.42
N ALA A 68 3.68 -3.57 11.96
CA ALA A 68 3.29 -2.97 13.22
C ALA A 68 4.19 -3.43 14.38
N TYR A 69 4.47 -4.73 14.46
CA TYR A 69 5.28 -5.32 15.52
C TYR A 69 6.69 -4.73 15.56
N TYR A 70 7.37 -4.65 14.42
CA TYR A 70 8.72 -4.11 14.36
C TYR A 70 8.78 -2.59 14.54
N ASN A 71 7.83 -1.86 13.97
CA ASN A 71 7.78 -0.41 14.11
C ASN A 71 7.42 0.01 15.55
N ARG A 72 6.30 -0.48 16.07
CA ARG A 72 5.78 -0.08 17.40
C ARG A 72 6.50 -0.76 18.55
N GLY A 73 6.99 -1.99 18.34
CA GLY A 73 7.71 -2.74 19.38
C GLY A 73 9.19 -2.38 19.49
N TYR A 74 9.85 -2.07 18.37
CA TYR A 74 11.32 -1.94 18.31
C TYR A 74 11.82 -0.67 17.62
N GLY A 75 10.94 0.21 17.15
CA GLY A 75 11.32 1.45 16.46
C GLY A 75 11.92 1.22 15.07
N VAL A 76 11.82 -0.01 14.53
CA VAL A 76 12.33 -0.30 13.19
C VAL A 76 11.55 0.53 12.19
N ARG A 77 12.26 1.23 11.31
CA ARG A 77 11.59 1.98 10.23
C ARG A 77 11.05 1.00 9.21
N THR A 78 9.75 1.07 8.98
CA THR A 78 9.04 0.14 8.11
C THR A 78 8.61 0.82 6.82
N SER A 79 8.63 0.05 5.73
CA SER A 79 8.17 0.50 4.42
C SER A 79 7.44 -0.63 3.69
N ILE A 80 6.57 -0.27 2.76
CA ILE A 80 5.90 -1.17 1.83
C ILE A 80 6.29 -0.76 0.41
N MET A 81 6.63 -1.74 -0.43
CA MET A 81 6.73 -1.56 -1.88
C MET A 81 5.58 -2.32 -2.53
N LEU A 82 4.69 -1.58 -3.21
CA LEU A 82 3.54 -2.08 -3.94
C LEU A 82 3.81 -2.11 -5.44
N GLY A 83 3.31 -3.12 -6.13
CA GLY A 83 3.30 -3.15 -7.60
C GLY A 83 2.37 -2.09 -8.18
N ASN A 84 1.14 -2.04 -7.67
CA ASN A 84 0.05 -1.21 -8.17
C ASN A 84 -0.86 -0.71 -7.03
N TRP A 85 -1.96 -0.02 -7.37
CA TRP A 85 -2.92 0.50 -6.39
C TRP A 85 -4.15 -0.40 -6.20
N GLY A 86 -4.14 -1.61 -6.76
CA GLY A 86 -5.25 -2.55 -6.65
C GLY A 86 -6.48 -2.14 -7.46
N GLU A 87 -6.30 -1.35 -8.51
CA GLU A 87 -7.39 -0.76 -9.31
C GLU A 87 -8.21 -1.80 -10.10
N GLY A 88 -7.63 -2.97 -10.39
CA GLY A 88 -8.29 -4.08 -11.08
C GLY A 88 -9.13 -4.97 -10.15
N GLY A 89 -9.13 -4.68 -8.86
CA GLY A 89 -9.86 -5.41 -7.83
C GLY A 89 -11.38 -5.20 -7.86
N GLN A 90 -12.07 -5.93 -6.98
CA GLN A 90 -13.51 -5.77 -6.75
C GLN A 90 -13.76 -4.62 -5.78
N ASN A 91 -14.87 -3.90 -5.98
CA ASN A 91 -15.34 -2.86 -5.06
C ASN A 91 -16.64 -3.30 -4.40
N GLU A 92 -16.56 -3.69 -3.13
CA GLU A 92 -17.71 -4.16 -2.34
C GLU A 92 -18.58 -3.01 -1.80
N VAL A 93 -18.05 -1.79 -1.74
CA VAL A 93 -18.68 -0.65 -1.06
C VAL A 93 -19.31 0.34 -2.06
N GLY A 94 -18.86 0.31 -3.31
CA GLY A 94 -19.28 1.25 -4.35
C GLY A 94 -19.25 0.66 -5.76
N SER A 95 -19.38 1.53 -6.76
CA SER A 95 -19.40 1.16 -8.17
C SER A 95 -18.14 1.57 -8.93
N GLU A 96 -17.20 2.22 -8.24
CA GLU A 96 -15.92 2.66 -8.79
C GLU A 96 -15.08 1.44 -9.17
N LEU A 97 -14.47 1.50 -10.35
CA LEU A 97 -13.59 0.46 -10.90
C LEU A 97 -12.37 1.12 -11.52
N TYR A 98 -11.29 0.34 -11.69
CA TYR A 98 -10.06 0.80 -12.33
C TYR A 98 -9.57 2.11 -11.70
N GLU A 99 -9.30 3.14 -12.47
CA GLU A 99 -8.64 4.36 -12.01
C GLU A 99 -9.34 5.01 -10.81
N GLU A 100 -10.68 5.01 -10.80
CA GLU A 100 -11.46 5.55 -9.68
C GLU A 100 -11.26 4.72 -8.40
N LEU A 101 -11.23 3.39 -8.53
CA LEU A 101 -10.96 2.50 -7.41
C LEU A 101 -9.51 2.62 -6.94
N GLY A 102 -8.55 2.76 -7.85
CA GLY A 102 -7.14 2.97 -7.53
C GLY A 102 -6.93 4.26 -6.71
N VAL A 103 -7.66 5.33 -7.01
CA VAL A 103 -7.63 6.55 -6.19
C VAL A 103 -8.14 6.28 -4.77
N ILE A 104 -9.26 5.57 -4.64
CA ILE A 104 -9.81 5.21 -3.33
C ILE A 104 -8.83 4.35 -2.54
N ARG A 105 -8.36 3.23 -3.13
CA ARG A 105 -7.45 2.29 -2.48
C ARG A 105 -6.12 2.94 -2.13
N SER A 106 -5.57 3.80 -2.99
CA SER A 106 -4.34 4.53 -2.66
C SER A 106 -4.48 5.37 -1.39
N LYS A 107 -5.64 6.02 -1.19
CA LYS A 107 -5.92 6.76 0.03
C LYS A 107 -6.07 5.83 1.23
N GLU A 108 -6.80 4.72 1.08
CA GLU A 108 -6.95 3.72 2.13
C GLU A 108 -5.58 3.16 2.57
N THR A 109 -4.72 2.82 1.61
CA THR A 109 -3.35 2.35 1.87
C THR A 109 -2.54 3.39 2.64
N LEU A 110 -2.57 4.64 2.20
CA LEU A 110 -1.78 5.71 2.83
C LEU A 110 -2.27 6.02 4.26
N GLU A 111 -3.58 6.00 4.49
CA GLU A 111 -4.15 6.15 5.83
C GLU A 111 -3.78 4.95 6.72
N ALA A 112 -3.92 3.72 6.22
CA ALA A 112 -3.55 2.50 6.94
C ALA A 112 -2.05 2.49 7.29
N ALA A 113 -1.19 2.80 6.33
CA ALA A 113 0.26 2.92 6.55
C ALA A 113 0.59 4.03 7.56
N GLY A 114 -0.19 5.12 7.56
CA GLY A 114 -0.12 6.17 8.59
C GLY A 114 -0.35 5.63 10.00
N LEU A 115 -1.32 4.73 10.19
CA LEU A 115 -1.57 4.08 11.48
C LEU A 115 -0.43 3.13 11.89
N LEU A 116 0.18 2.46 10.92
CA LEU A 116 1.32 1.56 11.14
C LEU A 116 2.65 2.32 11.39
N GLY A 117 2.75 3.59 10.96
CA GLY A 117 4.03 4.32 10.96
C GLY A 117 4.94 3.91 9.81
N THR A 118 4.34 3.35 8.76
CA THR A 118 5.03 2.74 7.62
C THR A 118 4.99 3.67 6.41
N LYS A 119 6.07 3.71 5.64
CA LYS A 119 6.10 4.42 4.34
C LYS A 119 5.58 3.53 3.21
N VAL A 120 4.99 4.12 2.17
CA VAL A 120 4.51 3.38 1.00
C VAL A 120 5.22 3.88 -0.25
N TYR A 121 5.72 2.95 -1.06
CA TYR A 121 6.23 3.18 -2.40
C TYR A 121 5.41 2.34 -3.37
N CYS A 122 4.83 2.96 -4.40
CA CYS A 122 4.13 2.22 -5.46
C CYS A 122 4.93 2.32 -6.76
N LEU A 123 5.12 1.18 -7.44
CA LEU A 123 5.77 1.11 -8.75
C LEU A 123 4.86 1.58 -9.89
N ASN A 124 3.58 1.84 -9.59
CA ASN A 124 2.51 2.26 -10.50
C ASN A 124 2.43 1.40 -11.77
N GLN A 125 2.61 0.09 -11.61
CA GLN A 125 2.24 -0.86 -12.66
C GLN A 125 0.71 -0.99 -12.71
N VAL A 126 0.17 -1.49 -13.80
CA VAL A 126 -1.27 -1.64 -13.96
C VAL A 126 -1.78 -2.88 -13.24
N ASP A 127 -2.84 -2.74 -12.45
CA ASP A 127 -3.68 -3.84 -12.04
C ASP A 127 -4.78 -4.06 -13.09
N PHE A 128 -4.57 -5.03 -13.97
CA PHE A 128 -5.52 -5.39 -15.03
C PHE A 128 -6.58 -6.41 -14.57
N GLY A 129 -6.70 -6.62 -13.26
CA GLY A 129 -7.60 -7.57 -12.64
C GLY A 129 -6.94 -8.93 -12.43
N PHE A 130 -7.75 -10.00 -12.41
CA PHE A 130 -7.25 -11.34 -12.08
C PHE A 130 -6.19 -11.82 -13.09
N SER A 131 -4.93 -11.80 -12.67
CA SER A 131 -3.76 -12.23 -13.44
C SER A 131 -3.48 -13.72 -13.25
N LYS A 132 -3.34 -14.51 -14.31
CA LYS A 132 -3.24 -15.98 -14.20
C LYS A 132 -1.81 -16.47 -14.11
N SER A 133 -0.88 -15.81 -14.79
CA SER A 133 0.51 -16.22 -14.83
C SER A 133 1.48 -15.05 -14.77
N LEU A 134 2.72 -15.39 -14.45
CA LEU A 134 3.84 -14.46 -14.49
C LEU A 134 4.04 -13.89 -15.89
N GLU A 135 3.97 -14.74 -16.92
CA GLU A 135 4.14 -14.35 -18.31
C GLU A 135 3.07 -13.35 -18.75
N GLU A 136 1.80 -13.60 -18.43
CA GLU A 136 0.71 -12.67 -18.71
C GLU A 136 0.96 -11.32 -18.03
N THR A 137 1.41 -11.33 -16.77
CA THR A 137 1.71 -10.09 -16.04
C THR A 137 2.77 -9.26 -16.75
N TRP A 138 3.83 -9.89 -17.26
CA TRP A 138 4.87 -9.19 -18.03
C TRP A 138 4.45 -8.77 -19.44
N GLU A 139 3.33 -9.26 -19.96
CA GLU A 139 2.72 -8.70 -21.18
C GLU A 139 2.02 -7.36 -20.91
N PHE A 140 1.53 -7.15 -19.68
CA PHE A 140 0.85 -5.91 -19.27
C PHE A 140 1.77 -4.91 -18.57
N TRP A 141 2.76 -5.40 -17.82
CA TRP A 141 3.72 -4.56 -17.07
C TRP A 141 4.93 -4.24 -17.94
N ASP A 142 5.41 -3.00 -17.86
CA ASP A 142 6.73 -2.67 -18.40
C ASP A 142 7.80 -3.18 -17.42
N LYS A 143 8.38 -4.35 -17.72
CA LYS A 143 9.41 -4.96 -16.88
C LYS A 143 10.62 -4.04 -16.68
N ALA A 144 11.01 -3.25 -17.68
CA ALA A 144 12.15 -2.37 -17.58
C ALA A 144 11.87 -1.18 -16.64
N GLU A 145 10.68 -0.57 -16.77
CA GLU A 145 10.23 0.50 -15.88
C GLU A 145 10.05 -0.01 -14.44
N ALA A 146 9.40 -1.16 -14.26
CA ALA A 146 9.20 -1.77 -12.94
C ALA A 146 10.54 -2.02 -12.24
N MET A 147 11.53 -2.54 -12.97
CA MET A 147 12.88 -2.80 -12.45
C MET A 147 13.60 -1.50 -12.08
N GLU A 148 13.56 -0.48 -12.94
CA GLU A 148 14.17 0.82 -12.68
C GLU A 148 13.63 1.44 -11.39
N ARG A 149 12.29 1.44 -11.23
CA ARG A 149 11.61 2.00 -10.07
C ARG A 149 11.89 1.19 -8.81
N ALA A 150 11.89 -0.14 -8.89
CA ALA A 150 12.23 -0.99 -7.75
C ALA A 150 13.66 -0.73 -7.27
N VAL A 151 14.64 -0.66 -8.18
CA VAL A 151 16.04 -0.33 -7.85
C VAL A 151 16.15 1.05 -7.20
N ARG A 152 15.44 2.04 -7.74
CA ARG A 152 15.39 3.39 -7.18
C ARG A 152 14.83 3.39 -5.75
N VAL A 153 13.74 2.66 -5.50
CA VAL A 153 13.14 2.55 -4.16
C VAL A 153 14.12 1.87 -3.20
N LEU A 154 14.79 0.79 -3.60
CA LEU A 154 15.78 0.10 -2.77
C LEU A 154 16.95 1.01 -2.39
N ARG A 155 17.47 1.81 -3.32
CA ARG A 155 18.56 2.77 -3.05
C ARG A 155 18.11 3.98 -2.24
N THR A 156 16.84 4.35 -2.31
CA THR A 156 16.26 5.47 -1.55
C THR A 156 15.97 5.05 -0.10
N GLU A 157 15.19 4.00 0.07
CA GLU A 157 14.73 3.53 1.39
C GLU A 157 15.82 2.74 2.13
N ARG A 158 16.71 2.07 1.39
CA ARG A 158 17.85 1.32 1.92
C ARG A 158 17.45 0.26 2.95
N PRO A 159 16.48 -0.63 2.68
CA PRO A 159 16.05 -1.62 3.67
C PRO A 159 17.17 -2.63 3.98
N HIS A 160 17.36 -2.94 5.27
CA HIS A 160 18.31 -3.99 5.67
C HIS A 160 17.70 -5.37 5.42
N VAL A 161 16.42 -5.52 5.74
CA VAL A 161 15.66 -6.75 5.56
C VAL A 161 14.46 -6.47 4.68
N ILE A 162 14.18 -7.40 3.77
CA ILE A 162 12.96 -7.44 2.98
C ILE A 162 12.18 -8.70 3.35
N ILE A 163 10.87 -8.54 3.52
CA ILE A 163 9.91 -9.63 3.67
C ILE A 163 8.90 -9.58 2.52
N THR A 164 8.38 -10.72 2.11
CA THR A 164 7.25 -10.79 1.17
C THR A 164 6.50 -12.09 1.38
N ASN A 165 5.19 -12.07 1.14
CA ASN A 165 4.33 -13.25 1.14
C ASN A 165 4.24 -13.90 -0.25
N HIS A 166 5.10 -13.47 -1.19
CA HIS A 166 5.03 -13.87 -2.58
C HIS A 166 6.24 -14.72 -3.00
N ARG A 167 5.97 -15.72 -3.84
CA ARG A 167 6.96 -16.63 -4.41
C ARG A 167 6.67 -16.85 -5.88
N VAL A 168 7.73 -16.97 -6.68
CA VAL A 168 7.59 -17.34 -8.10
C VAL A 168 6.97 -18.73 -8.20
N GLY A 169 5.91 -18.87 -8.99
CA GLY A 169 5.14 -20.11 -9.13
C GLY A 169 3.99 -20.29 -8.12
N GLU A 170 3.81 -19.39 -7.15
CA GLU A 170 2.71 -19.42 -6.20
C GLU A 170 1.82 -18.17 -6.30
N GLY A 171 0.51 -18.33 -6.06
CA GLY A 171 -0.45 -17.23 -6.20
C GLY A 171 -0.71 -16.82 -7.65
N HIS A 172 -1.36 -15.68 -7.83
CA HIS A 172 -1.73 -15.16 -9.15
C HIS A 172 -0.56 -14.37 -9.78
N GLY A 173 -0.70 -13.94 -11.03
CA GLY A 173 0.39 -13.36 -11.84
C GLY A 173 1.15 -12.19 -11.18
N ASN A 174 0.43 -11.18 -10.68
CA ASN A 174 1.06 -10.01 -10.04
C ASN A 174 1.89 -10.37 -8.80
N HIS A 175 1.49 -11.39 -8.00
CA HIS A 175 2.28 -11.88 -6.86
C HIS A 175 3.61 -12.46 -7.35
N GLN A 176 3.55 -13.31 -8.37
CA GLN A 176 4.74 -13.93 -8.95
C GLN A 176 5.66 -12.88 -9.58
N ALA A 177 5.11 -11.85 -10.23
CA ALA A 177 5.87 -10.77 -10.82
C ALA A 177 6.62 -9.95 -9.76
N MET A 178 5.97 -9.59 -8.65
CA MET A 178 6.66 -8.91 -7.54
C MET A 178 7.73 -9.77 -6.89
N ALA A 179 7.49 -11.08 -6.73
CA ALA A 179 8.50 -12.01 -6.20
C ALA A 179 9.74 -12.09 -7.10
N GLN A 180 9.55 -12.25 -8.41
CA GLN A 180 10.65 -12.25 -9.38
C GLN A 180 11.36 -10.89 -9.41
N LEU A 181 10.59 -9.80 -9.43
CA LEU A 181 11.11 -8.45 -9.49
C LEU A 181 12.07 -8.15 -8.33
N ILE A 182 11.69 -8.52 -7.09
CA ILE A 182 12.53 -8.21 -5.93
C ILE A 182 13.81 -9.04 -5.90
N GLU A 183 13.75 -10.32 -6.29
CA GLU A 183 14.92 -11.19 -6.40
C GLU A 183 15.93 -10.63 -7.41
N GLU A 184 15.45 -10.10 -8.54
CA GLU A 184 16.27 -9.49 -9.59
C GLU A 184 16.75 -8.08 -9.22
N ALA A 185 15.94 -7.28 -8.52
CA ALA A 185 16.25 -5.88 -8.19
C ALA A 185 17.32 -5.73 -7.11
N ILE A 186 17.39 -6.65 -6.14
CA ILE A 186 18.36 -6.60 -5.04
C ILE A 186 19.82 -6.50 -5.54
N PRO A 187 20.33 -7.40 -6.40
CA PRO A 187 21.71 -7.30 -6.89
C PRO A 187 21.93 -6.05 -7.75
N LEU A 188 20.92 -5.56 -8.47
CA LEU A 188 21.02 -4.34 -9.28
C LEU A 188 21.10 -3.09 -8.41
N ALA A 189 20.34 -3.03 -7.32
CA ALA A 189 20.41 -1.94 -6.35
C ALA A 189 21.79 -1.84 -5.69
N ALA A 190 22.47 -2.98 -5.49
CA ALA A 190 23.81 -3.07 -4.94
C ALA A 190 24.94 -2.74 -5.94
N SER A 191 24.67 -2.78 -7.25
CA SER A 191 25.66 -2.49 -8.29
C SER A 191 25.75 -0.98 -8.56
N PRO A 192 26.95 -0.36 -8.59
CA PRO A 192 27.11 1.02 -9.05
C PRO A 192 27.03 1.18 -10.58
N GLU A 193 27.07 0.07 -11.33
CA GLU A 193 27.09 0.07 -12.80
C GLU A 193 25.67 -0.02 -13.38
N ALA A 194 24.75 -0.68 -12.66
CA ALA A 194 23.35 -0.74 -13.04
C ALA A 194 22.65 0.59 -12.73
N TYR A 195 21.80 1.09 -13.64
CA TYR A 195 21.06 2.36 -13.46
C TYR A 195 21.98 3.49 -13.00
N PHE A 196 23.03 3.76 -13.79
CA PHE A 196 24.08 4.73 -13.47
C PHE A 196 23.55 6.16 -13.36
N ASP A 197 22.50 6.49 -14.12
CA ASP A 197 21.74 7.74 -14.01
C ASP A 197 21.28 8.01 -12.57
N GLN A 198 20.79 6.98 -11.86
CA GLN A 198 20.43 7.11 -10.45
C GLN A 198 21.64 7.41 -9.55
N ILE A 199 22.82 6.90 -9.91
CA ILE A 199 24.07 7.21 -9.20
C ILE A 199 24.50 8.65 -9.45
N GLU A 200 24.36 9.14 -10.68
CA GLU A 200 24.61 10.55 -11.02
C GLU A 200 23.65 11.50 -10.29
N GLU A 201 22.41 11.08 -10.04
CA GLU A 201 21.45 11.79 -9.19
C GLU A 201 21.80 11.77 -7.69
N GLY A 202 22.82 11.02 -7.29
CA GLY A 202 23.31 10.95 -5.92
C GLY A 202 22.73 9.82 -5.08
N LEU A 203 21.98 8.88 -5.69
CA LEU A 203 21.63 7.63 -5.00
C LEU A 203 22.88 6.75 -4.86
N VAL A 204 22.99 6.10 -3.71
CA VAL A 204 24.12 5.23 -3.42
C VAL A 204 23.73 3.76 -3.66
N PRO A 205 24.65 2.90 -4.12
CA PRO A 205 24.39 1.48 -4.18
C PRO A 205 24.02 0.95 -2.80
N TRP A 206 23.05 0.05 -2.76
CA TRP A 206 22.54 -0.50 -1.51
C TRP A 206 22.41 -2.02 -1.58
N GLN A 207 23.14 -2.70 -0.71
CA GLN A 207 23.03 -4.15 -0.54
C GLN A 207 22.03 -4.47 0.58
N VAL A 208 20.92 -5.10 0.20
CA VAL A 208 19.97 -5.69 1.17
C VAL A 208 20.65 -6.87 1.85
N GLU A 209 20.54 -6.97 3.18
CA GLU A 209 21.22 -8.01 3.96
C GLU A 209 20.52 -9.36 3.83
N ARG A 210 19.18 -9.36 3.86
CA ARG A 210 18.34 -10.56 3.79
C ARG A 210 17.01 -10.30 3.09
N LEU A 211 16.59 -11.28 2.30
CA LEU A 211 15.24 -11.43 1.77
C LEU A 211 14.61 -12.66 2.43
N PHE A 212 13.40 -12.51 2.97
CA PHE A 212 12.57 -13.59 3.47
C PHE A 212 11.29 -13.67 2.63
N GLN A 213 10.99 -14.88 2.18
CA GLN A 213 9.81 -15.26 1.40
C GLN A 213 9.13 -16.43 2.11
#